data_AF-A0A1B8CCC3-F1
#
_entry.id   AF-A0A1B8CCC3-F1
#
_cell.length_a   1.000
_cell.length_b   1.000
_cell.length_c   1.000
_cell.angle_alpha   90.00
_cell.angle_beta   90.00
_cell.angle_gamma   90.00
#
_symmetry.space_group_name_H-M   'P 1'
#
loop_
_entity.id
_entity.type
_entity.pdbx_description
1 polymer ?
#
loop_
_entity_poly.entity_id
_entity_poly.type
_entity_poly.pdbx_seq_one_letter_code
_entity_poly.pdbx_strand_id
1 'polypeptide(L)'
;MYSDRTPTANSSEAHVIQSSQDILNFMHQAQTGWDKYQFEVAGWAGGDGGNVAVRWKLNGIIGEGFAIPTPLKQGDHVTYNGTDFLQIDQCTGLIKQVDIAQDYITFFHNLGLTGISV
;
A
#
# COMPACT_ATOMS: atom_id res chain seq x y z
N MET A 1 -14.26 10.94 5.90
CA MET A 1 -13.04 10.51 5.18
C MET A 1 -12.42 9.42 6.04
N TYR A 2 -12.47 8.17 5.58
CA TYR A 2 -11.87 7.04 6.28
C TYR A 2 -10.47 6.88 5.72
N SER A 3 -9.44 6.90 6.57
CA SER A 3 -8.05 6.70 6.18
C SER A 3 -7.53 5.42 6.83
N ASP A 4 -6.64 4.73 6.14
CA ASP A 4 -5.96 3.56 6.68
C ASP A 4 -5.23 3.95 7.96
N ARG A 5 -5.37 3.07 8.96
CA ARG A 5 -4.70 3.21 10.24
C ARG A 5 -3.58 2.20 10.33
N THR A 6 -2.36 2.67 10.58
CA THR A 6 -1.23 1.77 10.83
C THR A 6 -1.00 1.59 12.33
N PRO A 7 -0.56 0.41 12.78
CA PRO A 7 -0.14 0.22 14.17
C PRO A 7 0.99 1.20 14.54
N THR A 8 0.93 1.75 15.74
CA THR A 8 2.01 2.51 16.39
C THR A 8 2.38 1.81 17.70
N ALA A 9 3.45 2.26 18.36
CA ALA A 9 3.91 1.65 19.61
C ALA A 9 2.83 1.58 20.72
N ASN A 10 1.82 2.45 20.68
CA ASN A 10 0.81 2.57 21.74
C ASN A 10 -0.65 2.60 21.23
N SER A 11 -0.90 2.52 19.92
CA SER A 11 -2.25 2.58 19.33
C SER A 11 -2.23 2.27 17.83
N SER A 12 -3.19 2.81 17.07
CA SER A 12 -3.09 2.98 15.63
C SER A 12 -3.21 4.46 15.28
N GLU A 13 -2.58 4.91 14.20
CA GLU A 13 -2.69 6.29 13.71
C GLU A 13 -3.21 6.33 12.28
N ALA A 14 -4.04 7.33 11.97
CA ALA A 14 -4.50 7.57 10.61
C ALA A 14 -3.48 8.43 9.87
N HIS A 15 -3.08 8.03 8.67
CA HIS A 15 -2.24 8.86 7.82
C HIS A 15 -3.11 9.92 7.13
N VAL A 16 -2.85 11.20 7.42
CA VAL A 16 -3.56 12.31 6.77
C VAL A 16 -2.62 12.97 5.78
N ILE A 17 -2.84 12.69 4.50
CA ILE A 17 -2.06 13.29 3.39
C ILE A 17 -2.72 14.62 3.02
N GLN A 18 -2.04 15.74 3.25
CA GLN A 18 -2.58 17.08 3.01
C GLN A 18 -1.84 17.84 1.91
N SER A 19 -0.69 17.34 1.49
CA SER A 19 0.16 17.98 0.48
C SER A 19 0.86 16.95 -0.42
N SER A 20 1.36 17.42 -1.56
CA SER A 20 2.20 16.59 -2.44
C SER A 20 3.47 16.10 -1.76
N GLN A 21 4.01 16.86 -0.81
CA GLN A 21 5.17 16.44 -0.04
C GLN A 21 4.83 15.28 0.90
N ASP A 22 3.63 15.27 1.48
CA ASP A 22 3.17 14.16 2.32
C ASP A 22 3.04 12.87 1.51
N ILE A 23 2.57 12.96 0.25
CA ILE A 23 2.54 11.82 -0.68
C ILE A 23 3.94 11.28 -0.91
N LEU A 24 4.91 12.16 -1.22
CA LEU A 24 6.30 11.74 -1.45
C LEU A 24 6.89 11.07 -0.21
N ASN A 25 6.67 11.66 0.96
CA ASN A 25 7.15 11.10 2.23
C ASN A 25 6.52 9.73 2.51
N PHE A 26 5.21 9.59 2.32
CA PHE A 26 4.50 8.32 2.45
C PHE A 26 5.07 7.25 1.50
N MET A 27 5.29 7.60 0.23
CA MET A 27 5.84 6.67 -0.76
C MET A 27 7.27 6.24 -0.41
N HIS A 28 8.12 7.16 0.04
CA HIS A 28 9.48 6.84 0.49
C HIS A 28 9.47 5.93 1.73
N GLN A 29 8.61 6.20 2.70
CA GLN A 29 8.45 5.35 3.89
C GLN A 29 7.97 3.94 3.50
N ALA A 30 6.96 3.85 2.63
CA ALA A 30 6.41 2.57 2.18
C ALA A 30 7.43 1.69 1.42
N GLN A 31 8.39 2.33 0.72
CA GLN A 31 9.46 1.66 -0.03
C GLN A 31 10.67 1.27 0.85
N THR A 32 10.77 1.80 2.07
CA THR A 32 11.93 1.56 2.93
C THR A 32 12.00 0.09 3.34
N GLY A 33 13.21 -0.49 3.26
CA GLY A 33 13.44 -1.87 3.70
C GLY A 33 13.09 -2.96 2.68
N TRP A 34 12.81 -2.59 1.43
CA TRP A 34 12.54 -3.53 0.34
C TRP A 34 13.67 -3.52 -0.68
N ASP A 35 14.19 -4.69 -1.04
CA ASP A 35 15.09 -4.83 -2.22
C ASP A 35 14.28 -4.76 -3.52
N LYS A 36 13.00 -5.14 -3.46
CA LYS A 36 12.02 -4.93 -4.52
C LYS A 36 10.68 -4.53 -3.92
N TYR A 37 10.12 -3.42 -4.40
CA TYR A 37 8.78 -2.95 -4.03
C TYR A 37 8.00 -2.58 -5.30
N GLN A 38 7.25 -3.55 -5.84
CA GLN A 38 6.54 -3.38 -7.11
C GLN A 38 5.10 -3.87 -7.02
N PHE A 39 4.15 -3.06 -7.45
CA PHE A 39 2.77 -3.47 -7.63
C PHE A 39 2.53 -3.91 -9.07
N GLU A 40 2.16 -5.18 -9.24
CA GLU A 40 1.81 -5.76 -10.53
C GLU A 40 0.30 -5.64 -10.75
N VAL A 41 -0.09 -4.99 -11.86
CA VAL A 41 -1.51 -4.85 -12.23
C VAL A 41 -2.03 -6.20 -12.70
N ALA A 42 -2.95 -6.77 -11.94
CA ALA A 42 -3.63 -8.03 -12.28
C ALA A 42 -4.81 -7.79 -13.24
N GLY A 43 -5.42 -6.60 -13.19
CA GLY A 43 -6.50 -6.20 -14.06
C GLY A 43 -7.03 -4.83 -13.69
N TRP A 44 -7.83 -4.24 -14.56
CA TRP A 44 -8.48 -2.97 -14.31
C TRP A 44 -9.83 -2.91 -15.02
N ALA A 45 -10.72 -2.03 -14.55
CA ALA A 45 -12.02 -1.77 -15.15
C ALA A 45 -12.38 -0.28 -15.03
N GLY A 46 -13.29 0.19 -15.89
CA GLY A 46 -13.72 1.59 -15.92
C GLY A 46 -13.07 2.40 -17.05
N GLY A 47 -12.93 3.70 -16.84
CA GLY A 47 -12.41 4.67 -17.83
C GLY A 47 -13.47 5.68 -18.27
N ASP A 48 -14.73 5.26 -18.37
CA ASP A 48 -15.84 6.16 -18.67
C ASP A 48 -16.20 7.01 -17.43
N GLY A 49 -16.36 8.31 -17.62
CA GLY A 49 -16.66 9.23 -16.52
C GLY A 49 -15.47 9.50 -15.58
N GLY A 50 -14.26 9.02 -15.91
CA GLY A 50 -13.04 9.26 -15.14
C GLY A 50 -12.87 8.38 -13.90
N ASN A 51 -13.70 7.35 -13.69
CA ASN A 51 -13.51 6.40 -12.59
C ASN A 51 -12.81 5.14 -13.10
N VAL A 52 -11.73 4.73 -12.44
CA VAL A 52 -10.95 3.53 -12.78
C VAL A 52 -10.74 2.70 -11.53
N ALA A 53 -10.99 1.40 -11.60
CA ALA A 53 -10.64 0.45 -10.55
C ALA A 53 -9.45 -0.40 -11.04
N VAL A 54 -8.40 -0.51 -10.23
CA VAL A 54 -7.18 -1.25 -10.55
C VAL A 54 -6.97 -2.33 -9.51
N ARG A 55 -6.98 -3.60 -9.92
CA ARG A 55 -6.60 -4.72 -9.07
C ARG A 55 -5.11 -4.96 -9.22
N TRP A 56 -4.41 -5.05 -8.09
CA TRP A 56 -2.97 -5.25 -8.08
C TRP A 56 -2.53 -6.31 -7.08
N LYS A 57 -1.31 -6.79 -7.27
CA LYS A 57 -0.59 -7.69 -6.37
C LYS A 57 0.80 -7.13 -6.09
N LEU A 58 1.20 -7.06 -4.82
CA LEU A 58 2.57 -6.71 -4.46
C LEU A 58 3.51 -7.87 -4.83
N ASN A 59 4.59 -7.56 -5.54
CA ASN A 59 5.77 -8.41 -5.71
C ASN A 59 6.91 -7.78 -4.90
N GLY A 60 6.96 -8.13 -3.62
CA GLY A 60 7.88 -7.57 -2.64
C GLY A 60 9.02 -8.53 -2.32
N ILE A 61 10.25 -8.03 -2.28
CA ILE A 61 11.42 -8.76 -1.77
C ILE A 61 11.97 -7.99 -0.57
N ILE A 62 12.04 -8.65 0.59
CA ILE A 62 12.55 -8.04 1.82
C ILE A 62 14.01 -7.64 1.60
N GLY A 63 14.33 -6.39 1.90
CA GLY A 63 15.66 -5.82 1.82
C GLY A 63 16.27 -5.52 3.18
N GLU A 64 17.41 -4.86 3.15
CA GLU A 64 18.05 -4.35 4.37
C GLU A 64 17.21 -3.22 4.98
N GLY A 65 17.00 -3.26 6.30
CA GLY A 65 16.24 -2.22 7.02
C GLY A 65 14.71 -2.38 6.97
N PHE A 66 14.20 -3.56 6.61
CA PHE A 66 12.78 -3.89 6.74
C PHE A 66 12.30 -3.74 8.18
N ALA A 67 11.35 -2.83 8.40
CA ALA A 67 10.99 -2.36 9.74
C ALA A 67 9.88 -3.16 10.42
N ILE A 68 9.06 -3.89 9.66
CA ILE A 68 7.95 -4.67 10.23
C ILE A 68 8.53 -5.95 10.83
N PRO A 69 8.30 -6.24 12.14
CA PRO A 69 8.76 -7.47 12.74
C PRO A 69 8.27 -8.70 11.96
N THR A 70 9.18 -9.61 11.61
CA THR A 70 8.86 -10.82 10.86
C THR A 70 9.97 -11.87 11.08
N PRO A 71 9.64 -13.18 11.08
CA PRO A 71 10.63 -14.25 11.01
C PRO A 71 11.30 -14.39 9.63
N LEU A 72 10.79 -13.69 8.60
CA LEU A 72 11.38 -13.71 7.26
C LEU A 72 12.72 -12.96 7.24
N LYS A 73 13.59 -13.35 6.31
CA LYS A 73 14.93 -12.77 6.11
C LYS A 73 15.00 -11.97 4.83
N GLN A 74 16.05 -11.16 4.70
CA GLN A 74 16.39 -10.49 3.44
C GLN A 74 16.43 -11.50 2.28
N GLY A 75 15.85 -11.10 1.15
CA GLY A 75 15.69 -11.93 -0.04
C GLY A 75 14.40 -12.77 -0.06
N ASP A 76 13.68 -12.91 1.06
CA ASP A 76 12.39 -13.59 1.07
C ASP A 76 11.31 -12.77 0.34
N HIS A 77 10.43 -13.46 -0.37
CA HIS A 77 9.35 -12.85 -1.13
C HIS A 77 8.07 -12.73 -0.30
N VAL A 78 7.47 -11.54 -0.34
CA VAL A 78 6.19 -11.22 0.32
C VAL A 78 5.22 -10.66 -0.70
N THR A 79 3.97 -11.09 -0.60
CA THR A 79 2.92 -10.65 -1.51
C THR A 79 1.59 -10.50 -0.78
N TYR A 80 0.78 -9.57 -1.25
CA TYR A 80 -0.62 -9.43 -0.91
C TYR A 80 -1.32 -8.68 -2.04
N ASN A 81 -2.64 -8.69 -2.02
CA ASN A 81 -3.44 -8.05 -3.06
C ASN A 81 -4.07 -6.76 -2.53
N GLY A 82 -4.40 -5.88 -3.46
CA GLY A 82 -5.20 -4.70 -3.16
C GLY A 82 -5.96 -4.22 -4.39
N THR A 83 -6.84 -3.26 -4.17
CA THR A 83 -7.58 -2.58 -5.21
C THR A 83 -7.50 -1.09 -4.98
N ASP A 84 -7.13 -0.35 -6.01
CA ASP A 84 -7.18 1.11 -6.00
C ASP A 84 -8.36 1.58 -6.83
N PHE A 85 -9.03 2.62 -6.37
CA PHE A 85 -10.06 3.35 -7.09
C PHE A 85 -9.52 4.75 -7.38
N LEU A 86 -9.33 5.04 -8.66
CA LEU A 86 -8.81 6.31 -9.14
C LEU A 86 -9.96 7.14 -9.68
N GLN A 87 -9.98 8.40 -9.29
CA GLN A 87 -10.77 9.41 -9.97
C GLN A 87 -9.86 10.31 -10.79
N ILE A 88 -10.07 10.32 -12.09
CA ILE A 88 -9.35 11.12 -13.07
C ILE A 88 -10.17 12.37 -13.37
N ASP A 89 -9.51 13.52 -13.32
CA ASP A 89 -10.05 14.76 -13.85
C ASP A 89 -10.05 14.70 -15.38
N GLN A 90 -11.24 14.74 -16.00
CA GLN A 90 -11.39 14.55 -17.44
C GLN A 90 -10.79 15.69 -18.28
N CYS A 91 -10.65 16.89 -17.71
CA CYS A 91 -10.11 18.04 -18.42
C CYS A 91 -8.58 18.02 -18.46
N THR A 92 -7.96 17.60 -17.36
CA THR A 92 -6.49 17.62 -17.19
C THR A 92 -5.84 16.27 -17.42
N GLY A 93 -6.61 15.17 -17.35
CA GLY A 93 -6.11 13.79 -17.39
C GLY A 93 -5.36 13.37 -16.13
N LEU A 94 -5.35 14.21 -15.08
CA LEU A 94 -4.63 13.94 -13.84
C LEU A 94 -5.51 13.18 -12.84
N ILE A 95 -4.88 12.38 -11.99
CA ILE A 95 -5.54 11.76 -10.84
C ILE A 95 -5.87 12.87 -9.83
N LYS A 96 -7.14 13.00 -9.45
CA LYS A 96 -7.59 13.96 -8.42
C LYS A 96 -7.97 13.29 -7.09
N GLN A 97 -8.21 11.98 -7.10
CA GLN A 97 -8.49 11.19 -5.90
C GLN A 97 -8.01 9.74 -6.10
N VAL A 98 -7.51 9.16 -5.02
CA VAL A 98 -7.14 7.75 -4.91
C VAL A 98 -7.76 7.22 -3.63
N ASP A 99 -8.60 6.20 -3.74
CA ASP A 99 -9.07 5.40 -2.60
C ASP A 99 -8.44 4.01 -2.71
N ILE A 100 -7.90 3.51 -1.62
CA ILE A 100 -7.09 2.28 -1.60
C ILE A 100 -7.76 1.26 -0.68
N ALA A 101 -7.82 0.00 -1.12
CA ALA A 101 -8.28 -1.12 -0.32
C ALA A 101 -7.22 -2.24 -0.34
N GLN A 102 -6.56 -2.46 0.81
CA GLN A 102 -5.44 -3.39 0.95
C GLN A 102 -5.82 -4.62 1.79
N ASP A 103 -5.42 -5.81 1.34
CA ASP A 103 -5.59 -7.05 2.11
C ASP A 103 -4.45 -7.22 3.13
N TYR A 104 -4.51 -6.40 4.19
CA TYR A 104 -3.52 -6.45 5.25
C TYR A 104 -3.56 -7.73 6.08
N ILE A 105 -4.68 -8.43 6.13
CA ILE A 105 -4.77 -9.73 6.81
C ILE A 105 -3.85 -10.73 6.12
N THR A 106 -3.96 -10.86 4.79
CA THR A 106 -3.05 -11.70 4.00
C THR A 106 -1.61 -11.22 4.11
N PHE A 107 -1.37 -9.91 4.09
CA PHE A 107 -0.03 -9.35 4.25
C PHE A 107 0.64 -9.78 5.56
N PHE A 108 0.00 -9.56 6.70
CA PHE A 108 0.56 -9.92 8.01
C PHE A 108 0.70 -11.44 8.18
N HIS A 109 -0.26 -12.22 7.68
CA HIS A 109 -0.14 -13.67 7.65
C HIS A 109 1.07 -14.13 6.83
N ASN A 110 1.28 -13.55 5.65
CA ASN A 110 2.42 -13.87 4.79
C ASN A 110 3.76 -13.39 5.36
N LEU A 111 3.75 -12.37 6.21
CA LEU A 111 4.89 -11.99 7.06
C LEU A 111 5.11 -12.94 8.23
N GLY A 112 4.33 -14.01 8.38
CA GLY A 112 4.48 -14.97 9.49
C GLY A 112 4.01 -14.44 10.85
N LEU A 113 3.20 -13.38 10.87
CA LEU A 113 2.64 -12.83 12.10
C LEU A 113 1.37 -13.59 12.48
N THR A 114 1.35 -14.15 13.69
CA THR A 114 0.20 -14.89 14.25
C THR A 114 -0.71 -14.01 15.10
N GLY A 115 -0.35 -12.75 15.31
CA GLY A 115 -1.12 -11.78 16.07
C GLY A 115 -0.54 -10.39 15.92
N ILE A 116 -1.41 -9.38 16.00
CA ILE A 116 -1.04 -7.97 16.06
C ILE A 116 -1.41 -7.49 17.47
N SER A 117 -0.42 -7.22 18.30
CA SER A 117 -0.64 -6.53 19.56
C SER A 117 -0.88 -5.05 19.28
N VAL A 118 -2.06 -4.56 19.63
CA VAL A 118 -2.45 -3.14 19.59
C VAL A 118 -2.39 -2.54 20.98
#